data_AF-A9FRS5-F1
#
_entry.id   AF-A9FRS5-F1
#
_cell.length_a   1.000
_cell.length_b   1.000
_cell.length_c   1.000
_cell.angle_alpha   90.00
_cell.angle_beta   90.00
_cell.angle_gamma   90.00
#
_symmetry.space_group_name_H-M   'P 1'
#
loop_
_entity.id
_entity.type
_entity.pdbx_description
1 polymer ?
#
loop_
_entity_poly.entity_id
_entity_poly.type
_entity_poly.pdbx_seq_one_letter_code
_entity_poly.pdbx_strand_id
1 'polypeptide(L)'
;MTTRGFDQIPSATIARSSGALAAAFIAALGAILSGCSSDSGGKTTDAPLAECTGGVLEADLAAEPLRGPGVDPETGKLRPPPEGSSYTVSATYGVPRPGDAVMERYVQIFGAIQGQLAAQPGLLALQLGQSPSCGSGRTLAVWASTDAMYEFVTSPAHLAGIDAADELLEPTYVVTHWETAEADGITLADSVRRIRALDAPAP
;
A
#
# COMPACT_ATOMS: atom_id res chain seq x y z
N MET A 1 33.26 47.32 -18.66
CA MET A 1 34.06 46.17 -18.22
C MET A 1 33.32 45.51 -17.07
N THR A 2 32.81 44.28 -17.11
CA THR A 2 32.63 43.27 -18.16
C THR A 2 31.54 42.35 -17.60
N THR A 3 30.40 42.27 -18.28
CA THR A 3 29.29 41.35 -17.98
C THR A 3 29.73 39.90 -18.23
N ARG A 4 29.66 39.02 -17.22
CA ARG A 4 29.87 37.58 -17.38
C ARG A 4 28.54 36.90 -17.68
N GLY A 5 28.47 36.29 -18.86
CA GLY A 5 27.32 35.54 -19.36
C GLY A 5 27.18 34.19 -18.66
N PHE A 6 25.93 33.77 -18.51
CA PHE A 6 25.54 32.42 -18.16
C PHE A 6 25.53 31.58 -19.44
N ASP A 7 26.43 30.60 -19.52
CA ASP A 7 26.45 29.60 -20.58
C ASP A 7 25.29 28.62 -20.40
N GLN A 8 24.54 28.44 -21.48
CA GLN A 8 23.43 27.51 -21.62
C GLN A 8 23.95 26.09 -21.81
N ILE A 9 23.44 25.13 -21.03
CA ILE A 9 23.67 23.70 -21.26
C ILE A 9 22.61 23.18 -22.24
N PRO A 10 22.99 22.52 -23.34
CA PRO A 10 22.07 22.05 -24.36
C PRO A 10 21.24 20.84 -23.92
N SER A 11 19.96 20.89 -24.25
CA SER A 11 18.97 19.81 -24.14
C SER A 11 19.38 18.58 -24.96
N ALA A 12 19.44 17.41 -24.33
CA ALA A 12 19.57 16.13 -25.00
C ALA A 12 18.19 15.60 -25.41
N THR A 13 17.95 15.57 -26.73
CA THR A 13 16.77 14.97 -27.37
C THR A 13 16.91 13.44 -27.35
N ILE A 14 16.03 12.74 -26.63
CA ILE A 14 15.91 11.28 -26.70
C ILE A 14 15.05 10.92 -27.91
N ALA A 15 15.65 10.18 -28.85
CA ALA A 15 15.01 9.68 -30.06
C ALA A 15 14.03 8.53 -29.76
N ARG A 16 12.79 8.64 -30.22
CA ARG A 16 11.81 7.56 -30.34
C ARG A 16 12.19 6.66 -31.51
N SER A 17 12.48 5.38 -31.26
CA SER A 17 12.56 4.38 -32.33
C SER A 17 11.18 3.76 -32.58
N SER A 18 10.62 4.04 -33.75
CA SER A 18 9.45 3.35 -34.29
C SER A 18 9.89 2.06 -34.96
N GLY A 19 9.28 0.93 -34.60
CA GLY A 19 9.40 -0.34 -35.29
C GLY A 19 8.03 -0.96 -35.47
N ALA A 20 7.41 -0.72 -36.63
CA ALA A 20 6.28 -1.47 -37.12
C ALA A 20 6.75 -2.80 -37.73
N LEU A 21 5.92 -3.85 -37.68
CA LEU A 21 5.69 -4.90 -38.68
C LEU A 21 4.62 -5.85 -38.10
N ALA A 22 3.39 -5.81 -38.63
CA ALA A 22 2.82 -6.79 -39.57
C ALA A 22 2.55 -8.16 -38.90
N ALA A 23 1.32 -8.49 -38.53
CA ALA A 23 0.21 -8.95 -39.39
C ALA A 23 0.08 -10.48 -39.44
N ALA A 24 -1.15 -10.92 -39.17
CA ALA A 24 -1.82 -12.14 -39.63
C ALA A 24 -1.36 -13.51 -39.10
N PHE A 25 -2.24 -14.15 -38.31
CA PHE A 25 -2.58 -15.55 -38.55
C PHE A 25 -4.10 -15.75 -38.49
N ILE A 26 -4.58 -16.47 -39.49
CA ILE A 26 -5.96 -16.71 -39.88
C ILE A 26 -6.52 -17.94 -39.14
N ALA A 27 -7.78 -17.79 -38.72
CA ALA A 27 -8.89 -18.75 -38.55
C ALA A 27 -8.65 -20.28 -38.55
N ALA A 28 -9.30 -20.96 -37.59
CA ALA A 28 -10.22 -22.09 -37.81
C ALA A 28 -11.00 -22.34 -36.51
N LEU A 29 -12.32 -22.09 -36.46
CA LEU A 29 -13.40 -23.06 -36.70
C LEU A 29 -13.34 -24.33 -35.84
N GLY A 30 -14.25 -24.43 -34.87
CA GLY A 30 -14.49 -25.64 -34.08
C GLY A 30 -15.75 -25.49 -33.23
N ALA A 31 -16.91 -25.60 -33.88
CA ALA A 31 -18.21 -25.55 -33.24
C ALA A 31 -18.58 -26.89 -32.60
N ILE A 32 -19.49 -26.78 -31.60
CA ILE A 32 -20.46 -27.76 -31.10
C ILE A 32 -19.93 -28.73 -30.03
N LEU A 33 -20.44 -28.56 -28.79
CA LEU A 33 -21.29 -29.56 -28.11
C LEU A 33 -22.03 -28.92 -26.92
N SER A 34 -23.36 -28.88 -27.05
CA SER A 34 -24.31 -28.73 -25.94
C SER A 34 -24.04 -29.78 -24.88
N GLY A 35 -23.58 -29.35 -23.71
CA GLY A 35 -23.51 -30.16 -22.50
C GLY A 35 -24.50 -29.61 -21.47
N CYS A 36 -25.47 -30.45 -21.09
CA CYS A 36 -26.37 -30.31 -19.94
C CYS A 36 -25.76 -29.50 -18.78
N SER A 37 -26.25 -28.27 -18.56
CA SER A 37 -26.00 -27.59 -17.30
C SER A 37 -27.10 -28.00 -16.35
N SER A 38 -26.81 -29.03 -15.56
CA SER A 38 -27.58 -29.41 -14.39
C SER A 38 -27.73 -28.20 -13.49
N ASP A 39 -28.99 -27.97 -13.12
CA ASP A 39 -29.50 -27.14 -12.04
C ASP A 39 -28.66 -27.35 -10.77
N SER A 40 -27.53 -26.66 -10.73
CA SER A 40 -26.68 -26.58 -9.56
C SER A 40 -27.19 -25.36 -8.84
N GLY A 41 -28.18 -25.59 -7.98
CA GLY A 41 -28.61 -24.64 -6.98
C GLY A 41 -27.36 -24.09 -6.32
N GLY A 42 -26.93 -22.93 -6.79
CA GLY A 42 -25.88 -22.15 -6.22
C GLY A 42 -26.39 -21.80 -4.84
N LYS A 43 -26.01 -22.62 -3.85
CA LYS A 43 -25.76 -22.09 -2.53
C LYS A 43 -24.78 -20.95 -2.79
N THR A 44 -25.31 -19.73 -2.87
CA THR A 44 -24.61 -18.57 -2.35
C THR A 44 -24.24 -19.02 -0.96
N THR A 45 -23.01 -19.54 -0.85
CA THR A 45 -22.37 -19.67 0.43
C THR A 45 -22.34 -18.22 0.87
N ASP A 46 -23.29 -17.84 1.72
CA ASP A 46 -23.14 -16.77 2.68
C ASP A 46 -21.94 -17.18 3.53
N ALA A 47 -20.75 -17.20 2.91
CA ALA A 47 -19.53 -17.02 3.64
C ALA A 47 -19.81 -15.69 4.33
N PRO A 48 -19.88 -15.67 5.67
CA PRO A 48 -19.98 -14.42 6.39
C PRO A 48 -18.93 -13.52 5.75
N LEU A 49 -19.31 -12.33 5.28
CA LEU A 49 -18.34 -11.30 4.93
C LEU A 49 -17.33 -11.35 6.07
N ALA A 50 -16.14 -11.89 5.79
CA ALA A 50 -15.13 -12.00 6.82
C ALA A 50 -15.02 -10.58 7.36
N GLU A 51 -15.37 -10.39 8.63
CA GLU A 51 -15.64 -9.06 9.16
C GLU A 51 -14.46 -8.18 8.77
N CYS A 52 -14.69 -7.24 7.84
CA CYS A 52 -13.66 -6.41 7.25
C CYS A 52 -13.12 -5.53 8.39
N THR A 53 -12.07 -6.05 9.01
CA THR A 53 -11.48 -5.55 10.24
C THR A 53 -9.97 -5.62 10.09
N GLY A 54 -9.26 -4.71 10.77
CA GLY A 54 -7.81 -4.66 10.66
C GLY A 54 -7.11 -5.94 11.15
N GLY A 55 -7.75 -6.69 12.05
CA GLY A 55 -7.27 -7.94 12.64
C GLY A 55 -7.48 -9.20 11.78
N VAL A 56 -8.01 -9.10 10.56
CA VAL A 56 -8.19 -10.22 9.62
C VAL A 56 -7.50 -9.87 8.30
N LEU A 57 -6.68 -10.79 7.76
CA LEU A 57 -6.09 -10.62 6.43
C LEU A 57 -7.12 -11.05 5.39
N GLU A 58 -7.47 -10.15 4.47
CA GLU A 58 -8.47 -10.40 3.44
C GLU A 58 -7.96 -11.42 2.43
N ALA A 59 -8.83 -12.36 2.02
CA ALA A 59 -8.46 -13.43 1.10
C ALA A 59 -8.03 -12.93 -0.29
N ASP A 60 -8.55 -11.76 -0.69
CA ASP A 60 -8.25 -11.09 -1.95
C ASP A 60 -7.31 -9.88 -1.80
N LEU A 61 -6.62 -9.76 -0.67
CA LEU A 61 -5.65 -8.68 -0.45
C LEU A 61 -4.55 -8.75 -1.51
N ALA A 62 -4.50 -7.72 -2.35
CA ALA A 62 -3.41 -7.48 -3.29
C ALA A 62 -2.42 -6.48 -2.66
N ALA A 63 -1.24 -6.95 -2.29
CA ALA A 63 -0.17 -6.12 -1.74
C ALA A 63 0.94 -5.91 -2.76
N GLU A 64 1.42 -4.67 -2.85
CA GLU A 64 2.63 -4.34 -3.60
C GLU A 64 3.86 -4.98 -2.93
N PRO A 65 4.94 -5.25 -3.69
CA PRO A 65 6.22 -5.60 -3.08
C PRO A 65 6.72 -4.49 -2.14
N LEU A 66 7.41 -4.89 -1.08
CA LEU A 66 8.10 -3.94 -0.20
C LEU A 66 9.10 -3.11 -1.02
N ARG A 67 9.07 -1.79 -0.88
CA ARG A 67 9.93 -0.86 -1.63
C ARG A 67 10.48 0.25 -0.74
N GLY A 68 11.69 0.71 -1.01
CA GLY A 68 12.31 1.82 -0.29
C GLY A 68 13.83 1.69 -0.17
N PRO A 69 14.52 2.69 0.39
CA PRO A 69 15.98 2.72 0.47
C PRO A 69 16.60 1.63 1.35
N GLY A 70 15.83 1.10 2.31
CA GLY A 70 16.21 -0.02 3.17
C GLY A 70 15.97 -1.39 2.54
N VAL A 71 15.33 -1.47 1.37
CA VAL A 71 15.10 -2.72 0.65
C VAL A 71 16.30 -3.01 -0.26
N ASP A 72 16.80 -4.24 -0.19
CA ASP A 72 17.82 -4.75 -1.08
C ASP A 72 17.24 -4.96 -2.49
N PRO A 73 17.78 -4.32 -3.54
CA PRO A 73 17.20 -4.37 -4.88
C PRO A 73 17.37 -5.72 -5.58
N GLU A 74 18.30 -6.58 -5.14
CA GLU A 74 18.52 -7.90 -5.74
C GLU A 74 17.55 -8.93 -5.15
N THR A 75 17.33 -8.85 -3.84
CA THR A 75 16.53 -9.85 -3.11
C THR A 75 15.09 -9.40 -2.82
N GLY A 76 14.81 -8.10 -2.89
CA GLY A 76 13.53 -7.51 -2.48
C GLY A 76 13.28 -7.55 -0.97
N LYS A 77 14.29 -7.91 -0.17
CA LYS A 77 14.19 -8.03 1.29
C LYS A 77 14.64 -6.76 1.99
N LEU A 78 14.10 -6.51 3.18
CA LEU A 78 14.61 -5.46 4.06
C LEU A 78 16.03 -5.82 4.53
N ARG A 79 16.98 -4.91 4.36
CA ARG A 79 18.36 -5.06 4.88
C ARG A 79 18.35 -4.93 6.40
N PRO A 80 19.10 -5.77 7.15
CA PRO A 80 19.14 -5.73 8.61
C PRO A 80 19.51 -4.33 9.13
N PRO A 81 19.05 -3.97 10.35
CA PRO A 81 19.37 -2.67 10.91
C PRO A 81 20.85 -2.64 11.30
N PRO A 82 21.45 -1.45 11.48
CA PRO A 82 22.78 -1.34 12.09
C PRO A 82 22.88 -2.14 13.39
N GLU A 83 24.06 -2.71 13.67
CA GLU A 83 24.28 -3.50 14.88
C GLU A 83 23.93 -2.69 16.14
N GLY A 84 23.17 -3.31 17.06
CA GLY A 84 22.70 -2.66 18.28
C GLY A 84 21.52 -1.70 18.10
N SER A 85 20.91 -1.63 16.92
CA SER A 85 19.71 -0.83 16.66
C SER A 85 18.49 -1.69 16.29
N SER A 86 17.33 -1.07 16.23
CA SER A 86 16.06 -1.70 15.84
C SER A 86 15.32 -0.79 14.86
N TYR A 87 14.40 -1.35 14.09
CA TYR A 87 13.44 -0.57 13.33
C TYR A 87 12.27 -0.16 14.21
N THR A 88 11.63 0.93 13.82
CA THR A 88 10.22 1.17 14.16
C THR A 88 9.38 0.76 12.97
N VAL A 89 8.34 -0.04 13.20
CA VAL A 89 7.40 -0.46 12.16
C VAL A 89 6.04 0.09 12.52
N SER A 90 5.36 0.70 11.55
CA SER A 90 3.99 1.17 11.70
C SER A 90 3.09 0.49 10.68
N ALA A 91 1.87 0.16 11.08
CA ALA A 91 0.87 -0.41 10.20
C ALA A 91 -0.48 0.27 10.37
N THR A 92 -1.21 0.39 9.26
CA THR A 92 -2.57 0.92 9.25
C THR A 92 -3.52 0.01 8.50
N TYR A 93 -4.78 0.09 8.88
CA TYR A 93 -5.92 -0.46 8.16
C TYR A 93 -7.03 0.59 8.14
N GLY A 94 -7.76 0.70 7.04
CA GLY A 94 -8.95 1.53 6.96
C GLY A 94 -9.82 1.16 5.76
N VAL A 95 -11.12 1.43 5.90
CA VAL A 95 -12.11 1.33 4.82
C VAL A 95 -12.69 2.73 4.65
N PRO A 96 -12.66 3.33 3.45
CA PRO A 96 -13.31 4.61 3.22
C PRO A 96 -14.83 4.45 3.35
N ARG A 97 -15.50 5.46 3.91
CA ARG A 97 -16.97 5.51 3.92
C ARG A 97 -17.50 5.60 2.48
N PRO A 98 -18.72 5.11 2.19
CA PRO A 98 -19.27 5.16 0.84
C PRO A 98 -19.65 6.59 0.40
N GLY A 99 -19.57 6.85 -0.90
CA GLY A 99 -20.06 8.07 -1.54
C GLY A 99 -19.02 8.78 -2.41
N ASP A 100 -19.42 9.30 -3.56
CA ASP A 100 -18.49 9.86 -4.56
C ASP A 100 -17.67 11.03 -4.00
N ALA A 101 -18.32 11.96 -3.28
CA ALA A 101 -17.64 13.09 -2.65
C ALA A 101 -16.66 12.66 -1.54
N VAL A 102 -16.99 11.59 -0.81
CA VAL A 102 -16.08 11.00 0.19
C VAL A 102 -14.88 10.39 -0.51
N MET A 103 -15.09 9.62 -1.57
CA MET A 103 -14.01 8.98 -2.31
C MET A 103 -13.09 9.98 -2.99
N GLU A 104 -13.62 11.06 -3.56
CA GLU A 104 -12.82 12.16 -4.12
C GLU A 104 -11.91 12.78 -3.05
N ARG A 105 -12.49 13.13 -1.89
CA ARG A 105 -11.75 13.71 -0.77
C ARG A 105 -10.75 12.72 -0.17
N TYR A 106 -11.11 11.45 -0.07
CA TYR A 106 -10.24 10.37 0.39
C TYR A 106 -9.01 10.22 -0.51
N VAL A 107 -9.19 10.17 -1.84
CA VAL A 107 -8.09 10.08 -2.80
C VAL A 107 -7.17 11.31 -2.70
N GLN A 108 -7.73 12.50 -2.54
CA GLN A 108 -6.94 13.73 -2.37
C GLN A 108 -6.08 13.68 -1.10
N ILE A 109 -6.69 13.42 0.05
CA ILE A 109 -6.00 13.41 1.35
C ILE A 109 -4.98 12.27 1.40
N PHE A 110 -5.40 11.04 1.06
CA PHE A 110 -4.52 9.88 1.10
C PHE A 110 -3.40 9.96 0.05
N GLY A 111 -3.66 10.56 -1.11
CA GLY A 111 -2.63 10.85 -2.11
C GLY A 111 -1.57 11.83 -1.59
N ALA A 112 -1.98 12.88 -0.87
CA ALA A 112 -1.04 13.81 -0.23
C ALA A 112 -0.21 13.14 0.87
N ILE A 113 -0.84 12.30 1.70
CA ILE A 113 -0.17 11.51 2.74
C ILE A 113 0.86 10.57 2.12
N GLN A 114 0.51 9.83 1.05
CA GLN A 114 1.44 8.94 0.36
C GLN A 114 2.61 9.70 -0.29
N GLY A 115 2.32 10.84 -0.92
CA GLY A 115 3.35 11.69 -1.52
C GLY A 115 4.35 12.18 -0.49
N GLN A 116 3.88 12.60 0.69
CA GLN A 116 4.75 12.96 1.80
C GLN A 116 5.51 11.75 2.37
N LEU A 117 4.81 10.63 2.62
CA LEU A 117 5.41 9.42 3.17
C LEU A 117 6.58 8.95 2.31
N ALA A 118 6.42 8.89 0.98
CA ALA A 118 7.46 8.46 0.05
C ALA A 118 8.72 9.33 0.06
N ALA A 119 8.62 10.58 0.50
CA ALA A 119 9.74 11.53 0.57
C ALA A 119 10.27 11.72 2.00
N GLN A 120 9.69 11.03 2.99
CA GLN A 120 9.99 11.29 4.40
C GLN A 120 11.40 10.78 4.78
N PRO A 121 12.24 11.65 5.38
CA PRO A 121 13.50 11.21 5.98
C PRO A 121 13.31 10.10 7.02
N GLY A 122 14.15 9.07 6.94
CA GLY A 122 14.11 7.94 7.87
C GLY A 122 13.07 6.86 7.53
N LEU A 123 12.25 7.03 6.48
CA LEU A 123 11.50 5.92 5.91
C LEU A 123 12.46 4.96 5.18
N LEU A 124 12.49 3.71 5.60
CA LEU A 124 13.33 2.65 5.03
C LEU A 124 12.58 1.79 4.03
N ALA A 125 11.32 1.50 4.30
CA ALA A 125 10.50 0.68 3.41
C ALA A 125 9.02 0.97 3.58
N LEU A 126 8.26 0.73 2.50
CA LEU A 126 6.82 0.88 2.42
C LEU A 126 6.24 -0.28 1.63
N GLN A 127 5.11 -0.81 2.12
CA GLN A 127 4.26 -1.75 1.40
C GLN A 127 2.82 -1.28 1.56
N LEU A 128 2.11 -1.18 0.42
CA LEU A 128 0.70 -0.84 0.35
C LEU A 128 -0.08 -2.09 -0.09
N GLY A 129 -1.28 -2.26 0.45
CA GLY A 129 -2.19 -3.33 0.03
C GLY A 129 -3.63 -2.88 0.00
N GLN A 130 -4.42 -3.49 -0.87
CA GLN A 130 -5.84 -3.22 -1.01
C GLN A 130 -6.64 -4.51 -1.18
N SER A 131 -7.82 -4.56 -0.59
CA SER A 131 -8.79 -5.64 -0.77
C SER A 131 -10.01 -5.10 -1.52
N PRO A 132 -10.27 -5.55 -2.76
CA PRO A 132 -11.48 -5.17 -3.49
C PRO A 132 -12.78 -5.56 -2.76
N SER A 133 -12.83 -6.73 -2.13
CA SER A 133 -14.03 -7.23 -1.44
C SER A 133 -14.37 -6.44 -0.18
N CYS A 134 -13.36 -5.98 0.57
CA CYS A 134 -13.56 -5.16 1.75
C CYS A 134 -13.50 -3.65 1.47
N GLY A 135 -13.10 -3.23 0.26
CA GLY A 135 -12.78 -1.83 -0.04
C GLY A 135 -11.66 -1.27 0.84
N SER A 136 -10.86 -2.13 1.49
CA SER A 136 -9.89 -1.72 2.51
C SER A 136 -8.54 -1.34 1.91
N GLY A 137 -7.84 -0.44 2.60
CA GLY A 137 -6.44 -0.13 2.39
C GLY A 137 -5.60 -0.52 3.60
N ARG A 138 -4.38 -1.01 3.33
CA ARG A 138 -3.36 -1.31 4.34
C ARG A 138 -2.05 -0.64 4.00
N THR A 139 -1.38 -0.13 5.03
CA THR A 139 -0.01 0.36 4.94
C THR A 139 0.86 -0.41 5.92
N LEU A 140 2.07 -0.78 5.49
CA LEU A 140 3.16 -1.22 6.33
C LEU A 140 4.37 -0.34 6.02
N ALA A 141 4.83 0.44 6.99
CA ALA A 141 5.99 1.32 6.86
C ALA A 141 7.06 0.94 7.88
N VAL A 142 8.31 0.93 7.43
CA VAL A 142 9.49 0.63 8.24
C VAL A 142 10.35 1.87 8.32
N TRP A 143 10.71 2.24 9.54
CA TRP A 143 11.38 3.47 9.90
C TRP A 143 12.72 3.16 10.56
N ALA A 144 13.69 4.06 10.35
CA ALA A 144 14.99 3.98 10.99
C ALA A 144 14.91 4.23 12.51
N SER A 145 13.87 4.93 12.98
CA SER A 145 13.63 5.20 14.39
C SER A 145 12.18 5.63 14.64
N THR A 146 11.79 5.62 15.91
CA THR A 146 10.50 6.12 16.37
C THR A 146 10.39 7.63 16.16
N ASP A 147 11.49 8.38 16.31
CA ASP A 147 11.52 9.82 16.04
C ASP A 147 11.22 10.12 14.55
N ALA A 148 11.84 9.38 13.62
CA ALA A 148 11.58 9.56 12.18
C ALA A 148 10.11 9.28 11.81
N MET A 149 9.51 8.27 12.45
CA MET A 149 8.07 8.01 12.31
C MET A 149 7.24 9.19 12.81
N TYR A 150 7.56 9.75 13.98
CA TYR A 150 6.79 10.86 14.55
C TYR A 150 6.97 12.18 13.78
N GLU A 151 8.12 12.42 13.14
CA GLU A 151 8.28 13.53 12.20
C GLU A 151 7.27 13.44 11.04
N PHE A 152 6.96 12.24 10.55
CA PHE A 152 5.88 12.03 9.58
C PHE A 152 4.50 12.20 10.19
N VAL A 153 4.24 11.61 11.35
CA VAL A 153 2.92 11.66 12.01
C VAL A 153 2.50 13.11 12.29
N THR A 154 3.46 13.96 12.65
CA THR A 154 3.26 15.38 12.95
C THR A 154 3.29 16.28 11.71
N SER A 155 3.43 15.70 10.52
CA SER A 155 3.48 16.47 9.29
C SER A 155 2.14 17.07 8.88
N PRO A 156 2.14 18.16 8.09
CA PRO A 156 0.89 18.77 7.62
C PRO A 156 -0.03 17.80 6.86
N ALA A 157 0.52 16.93 6.00
CA ALA A 157 -0.31 15.99 5.24
C ALA A 157 -0.95 14.93 6.14
N HIS A 158 -0.19 14.38 7.09
CA HIS A 158 -0.71 13.38 8.02
C HIS A 158 -1.72 13.98 9.01
N LEU A 159 -1.45 15.19 9.54
CA LEU A 159 -2.40 15.92 10.40
C LEU A 159 -3.72 16.21 9.69
N ALA A 160 -3.69 16.62 8.41
CA ALA A 160 -4.90 16.77 7.61
C ALA A 160 -5.68 15.45 7.44
N GLY A 161 -4.97 14.32 7.41
CA GLY A 161 -5.57 12.99 7.43
C GLY A 161 -6.26 12.66 8.76
N ILE A 162 -5.60 12.96 9.88
CA ILE A 162 -6.17 12.78 11.23
C ILE A 162 -7.45 13.60 11.37
N ASP A 163 -7.42 14.88 10.98
CA ASP A 163 -8.57 15.78 11.08
C ASP A 163 -9.76 15.32 10.23
N ALA A 164 -9.50 14.57 9.15
CA ALA A 164 -10.53 14.07 8.24
C ALA A 164 -10.94 12.60 8.52
N ALA A 165 -10.30 11.90 9.46
CA ALA A 165 -10.45 10.46 9.62
C ALA A 165 -11.91 10.05 9.91
N ASP A 166 -12.58 10.70 10.86
CA ASP A 166 -13.96 10.37 11.25
C ASP A 166 -14.98 10.56 10.10
N GLU A 167 -14.71 11.55 9.24
CA GLU A 167 -15.53 11.85 8.06
C GLU A 167 -15.28 10.84 6.93
N LEU A 168 -14.03 10.43 6.72
CA LEU A 168 -13.63 9.69 5.52
C LEU A 168 -13.53 8.18 5.72
N LEU A 169 -13.32 7.72 6.95
CA LEU A 169 -13.08 6.30 7.25
C LEU A 169 -14.21 5.70 8.09
N GLU A 170 -14.46 4.41 7.86
CA GLU A 170 -15.28 3.62 8.76
C GLU A 170 -14.63 3.54 10.16
N PRO A 171 -15.42 3.44 11.25
CA PRO A 171 -14.90 3.38 12.62
C PRO A 171 -13.95 2.21 12.91
N THR A 172 -13.84 1.24 12.00
CA THR A 172 -12.92 0.10 12.09
C THR A 172 -11.49 0.45 11.64
N TYR A 173 -11.21 1.70 11.30
CA TYR A 173 -9.84 2.14 11.02
C TYR A 173 -8.95 1.96 12.26
N VAL A 174 -7.71 1.55 12.04
CA VAL A 174 -6.77 1.28 13.14
C VAL A 174 -5.34 1.51 12.70
N VAL A 175 -4.54 1.99 13.63
CA VAL A 175 -3.10 2.18 13.49
C VAL A 175 -2.38 1.49 14.65
N THR A 176 -1.23 0.92 14.37
CA THR A 176 -0.33 0.37 15.39
C THR A 176 1.12 0.61 14.99
N HIS A 177 2.02 0.60 15.98
CA HIS A 177 3.45 0.57 15.73
C HIS A 177 4.17 -0.29 16.77
N TRP A 178 5.36 -0.77 16.43
CA TRP A 178 6.20 -1.57 17.31
C TRP A 178 7.67 -1.45 16.91
N GLU A 179 8.57 -1.84 17.80
CA GLU A 179 10.01 -1.92 17.51
C GLU A 179 10.44 -3.37 17.33
N THR A 180 11.38 -3.62 16.42
CA THR A 180 11.96 -4.95 16.18
C THR A 180 13.35 -4.85 15.56
N ALA A 181 14.27 -5.73 15.95
CA ALA A 181 15.56 -5.90 15.27
C ALA A 181 15.47 -6.94 14.12
N GLU A 182 14.40 -7.75 14.09
CA GLU A 182 14.23 -8.86 13.16
C GLU A 182 13.54 -8.40 11.87
N ALA A 183 14.30 -8.31 10.78
CA ALA A 183 13.81 -7.87 9.47
C ALA A 183 12.82 -8.87 8.84
N ASP A 184 13.10 -10.18 8.93
CA ASP A 184 12.30 -11.23 8.27
C ASP A 184 10.86 -11.35 8.82
N GLY A 185 10.61 -10.84 10.02
CA GLY A 185 9.28 -10.86 10.65
C GLY A 185 8.35 -9.74 10.16
N ILE A 186 8.87 -8.73 9.47
CA ILE A 186 8.13 -7.52 9.10
C ILE A 186 7.28 -7.80 7.85
N THR A 187 6.01 -8.11 8.07
CA THR A 187 5.06 -8.47 7.01
C THR A 187 3.66 -7.94 7.31
N LEU A 188 2.80 -7.83 6.29
CA LEU A 188 1.37 -7.54 6.49
C LEU A 188 0.67 -8.60 7.36
N ALA A 189 1.11 -9.86 7.30
CA ALA A 189 0.57 -10.90 8.18
C ALA A 189 0.94 -10.65 9.66
N ASP A 190 2.15 -10.13 9.94
CA ASP A 190 2.53 -9.71 11.30
C ASP A 190 1.72 -8.50 11.76
N SER A 191 1.52 -7.50 10.90
CA SER A 191 0.71 -6.34 11.26
C SER A 191 -0.74 -6.71 11.60
N VAL A 192 -1.35 -7.63 10.85
CA VAL A 192 -2.69 -8.17 11.15
C VAL A 192 -2.73 -8.83 12.53
N ARG A 193 -1.73 -9.66 12.88
CA ARG A 193 -1.67 -10.28 14.21
C ARG A 193 -1.58 -9.24 15.31
N ARG A 194 -0.80 -8.18 15.11
CA ARG A 194 -0.62 -7.10 16.09
C ARG A 194 -1.88 -6.26 16.24
N ILE A 195 -2.54 -5.91 15.15
CA ILE A 195 -3.83 -5.21 15.18
C ILE A 195 -4.86 -6.04 15.94
N ARG A 196 -4.98 -7.35 15.63
CA ARG A 196 -5.90 -8.25 16.35
C ARG A 196 -5.64 -8.27 17.86
N ALA A 197 -4.39 -8.16 18.29
CA ALA A 197 -4.04 -8.16 19.70
C ALA A 197 -4.50 -6.89 20.44
N LEU A 198 -4.78 -5.79 19.73
CA LEU A 198 -5.33 -4.55 20.33
C LEU A 198 -6.78 -4.73 20.79
N ASP A 199 -7.53 -5.63 20.14
CA ASP A 199 -8.93 -5.90 20.46
C ASP A 199 -9.10 -6.97 21.55
N ALA A 200 -8.00 -7.57 22.02
CA ALA A 200 -8.05 -8.58 23.06
C ALA A 200 -8.44 -7.95 24.41
N PRO A 201 -9.34 -8.57 25.20
CA PRO A 201 -9.62 -8.11 26.56
C PRO A 201 -8.32 -8.05 27.37
N ALA A 202 -8.14 -6.97 28.13
CA ALA A 202 -7.05 -6.90 29.09
C ALA A 202 -7.14 -8.10 30.08
N PRO A 203 -6.01 -8.75 30.41
CA PRO A 203 -5.99 -9.90 31.30
C PRO A 203 -6.47 -9.58 32.72
#